data_AF-A0AAD1TLY4-F1
#
_entry.id   AF-A0AAD1TLY4-F1
#
_cell.length_a   1.000
_cell.length_b   1.000
_cell.length_c   1.000
_cell.angle_alpha   90.00
_cell.angle_beta   90.00
_cell.angle_gamma   90.00
#
_symmetry.space_group_name_H-M   'P 1'
#
loop_
_entity.id
_entity.type
_entity.pdbx_description
1 polymer ?
#
loop_
_entity_poly.entity_id
_entity_poly.type
_entity_poly.pdbx_seq_one_letter_code
_entity_poly.pdbx_strand_id
1 'polypeptide(L)'
;MIVSVTSSLPSHKSPGPNGLPNGYYRRYSNVLSQPLKEVFNHCMQGGSLPVEMLLAHVSTLPKPGISKDQCKNFRPISLLNCDAKIYAKLVSERLAPLLNKLVHNDQSGFVRGRQGSDNSRKVLNMVAEMERGKLGGPFLALD
;
A
#
# COMPACT_ATOMS: atom_id res chain seq x y z
N MET A 1 0.01 -6.87 -18.57
CA MET A 1 0.00 -6.41 -17.16
C MET A 1 0.26 -4.90 -17.06
N ILE A 2 1.40 -4.36 -17.54
CA ILE A 2 1.71 -2.91 -17.46
C ILE A 2 0.60 -2.05 -18.08
N VAL A 3 0.18 -2.32 -19.32
CA VAL A 3 -0.92 -1.58 -19.98
C VAL A 3 -2.20 -1.62 -19.16
N SER A 4 -2.58 -2.79 -18.64
CA SER A 4 -3.78 -2.92 -17.77
C SER A 4 -3.66 -2.05 -16.51
N VAL A 5 -2.51 -2.07 -15.84
CA VAL A 5 -2.28 -1.26 -14.63
C VAL A 5 -2.33 0.22 -14.96
N THR A 6 -1.61 0.67 -15.99
CA THR A 6 -1.57 2.10 -16.39
C THR A 6 -2.93 2.61 -16.86
N SER A 7 -3.70 1.79 -17.57
CA SER A 7 -5.08 2.10 -17.99
C SER A 7 -6.03 2.25 -16.79
N SER A 8 -5.79 1.52 -15.70
CA SER A 8 -6.64 1.52 -14.50
C SER A 8 -6.27 2.56 -13.44
N LEU A 9 -5.18 3.31 -13.63
CA LEU A 9 -4.72 4.32 -12.66
C LEU A 9 -5.81 5.35 -12.39
N PRO A 10 -6.09 5.77 -11.15
CA PRO A 10 -7.15 6.74 -10.88
C PRO A 10 -6.87 8.12 -11.46
N SER A 11 -7.92 8.83 -11.88
CA SER A 11 -7.85 10.22 -12.38
C SER A 11 -7.65 11.22 -11.23
N HIS A 12 -7.25 12.45 -11.56
CA HIS A 12 -7.14 13.58 -10.63
C HIS A 12 -6.27 13.31 -9.38
N LYS A 13 -5.16 12.60 -9.56
CA LYS A 13 -4.13 12.42 -8.53
C LYS A 13 -2.96 13.36 -8.79
N SER A 14 -2.43 13.95 -7.72
CA SER A 14 -1.24 14.80 -7.78
C SER A 14 -0.02 14.00 -8.25
N PRO A 15 0.84 14.57 -9.11
CA PRO A 15 2.10 13.96 -9.49
C PRO A 15 3.11 14.00 -8.34
N GLY A 16 4.19 13.24 -8.49
CA GLY A 16 5.39 13.39 -7.66
C GLY A 16 6.34 14.44 -8.23
N PRO A 17 7.61 14.45 -7.78
CA PRO A 17 8.62 15.42 -8.19
C PRO A 17 8.88 15.55 -9.69
N ASN A 18 8.65 14.51 -10.49
CA ASN A 18 8.84 14.56 -11.94
C ASN A 18 7.70 15.27 -12.69
N GLY A 19 6.63 15.66 -12.00
CA GLY A 19 5.50 16.37 -12.59
C GLY A 19 4.59 15.54 -13.50
N LEU A 20 4.87 14.24 -13.71
CA LEU A 20 4.09 13.37 -14.61
C LEU A 20 2.88 12.78 -13.87
N PRO A 21 1.63 13.18 -14.21
CA PRO A 21 0.44 12.68 -13.53
C PRO A 21 0.00 11.32 -14.07
N ASN A 22 -0.89 10.64 -13.35
CA ASN A 22 -1.49 9.37 -13.81
C ASN A 22 -2.08 9.45 -15.23
N GLY A 23 -2.64 10.61 -15.62
CA GLY A 23 -3.21 10.84 -16.95
C GLY A 23 -2.19 10.70 -18.09
N TYR A 24 -0.93 11.07 -17.85
CA TYR A 24 0.16 10.90 -18.81
C TYR A 24 0.40 9.42 -19.11
N TYR A 25 0.57 8.61 -18.07
CA TYR A 25 0.80 7.16 -18.21
C TYR A 25 -0.41 6.43 -18.80
N ARG A 26 -1.63 6.91 -18.51
CA ARG A 26 -2.85 6.35 -19.11
C ARG A 26 -2.89 6.63 -20.62
N ARG A 27 -2.66 7.89 -21.01
CA ARG A 27 -2.73 8.36 -22.40
C ARG A 27 -1.68 7.70 -23.29
N TYR A 28 -0.46 7.56 -22.78
CA TYR A 28 0.68 7.00 -23.52
C TYR A 28 1.00 5.56 -23.12
N SER A 29 0.04 4.84 -22.54
CA SER A 29 0.22 3.48 -21.99
C SER A 29 0.88 2.51 -22.97
N ASN A 30 0.44 2.49 -24.23
CA ASN A 30 1.01 1.62 -25.27
C ASN A 30 2.48 1.94 -25.55
N VAL A 31 2.82 3.22 -25.67
CA VAL A 31 4.18 3.69 -25.98
C VAL A 31 5.12 3.48 -24.78
N LEU A 32 4.66 3.80 -23.57
CA LEU A 32 5.46 3.70 -22.34
C LEU A 32 5.57 2.26 -21.83
N SER A 33 4.75 1.33 -22.32
CA SER A 33 4.73 -0.05 -21.81
C SER A 33 6.07 -0.76 -21.95
N GLN A 34 6.76 -0.56 -23.08
CA GLN A 34 8.05 -1.19 -23.37
C GLN A 34 9.20 -0.64 -22.50
N PRO A 35 9.46 0.69 -22.44
CA PRO A 35 10.52 1.20 -21.58
C PRO A 35 10.27 0.92 -20.09
N LEU A 36 9.02 1.01 -19.63
CA LEU A 36 8.68 0.64 -18.25
C LEU A 36 8.97 -0.84 -17.99
N LYS A 37 8.68 -1.73 -18.95
CA LYS A 37 8.98 -3.16 -18.82
C LYS A 37 10.47 -3.41 -18.66
N GLU A 38 11.30 -2.75 -19.46
CA GLU A 38 12.76 -2.89 -19.41
C GLU A 38 13.32 -2.48 -18.05
N VAL A 39 12.95 -1.28 -17.58
CA VAL A 39 13.36 -0.78 -16.25
C VAL A 39 12.89 -1.72 -15.14
N PHE A 40 11.60 -2.10 -15.13
CA PHE A 40 11.05 -2.91 -14.06
C PHE A 40 11.61 -4.33 -14.03
N ASN A 41 11.90 -4.92 -15.20
CA ASN A 41 12.54 -6.23 -15.25
C ASN A 41 13.98 -6.18 -14.76
N HIS A 42 14.73 -5.12 -15.10
CA HIS A 42 16.07 -4.92 -14.56
C HIS A 42 16.04 -4.86 -13.03
N CYS A 43 15.13 -4.09 -12.43
CA CYS A 43 14.97 -4.02 -10.98
C CYS A 43 14.61 -5.38 -10.37
N MET A 44 13.72 -6.14 -11.00
CA MET A 44 13.32 -7.48 -10.52
C MET A 44 14.45 -8.52 -10.59
N GLN A 45 15.46 -8.30 -11.45
CA GLN A 45 16.62 -9.17 -11.63
C GLN A 45 17.79 -8.81 -10.70
N GLY A 46 17.55 -7.96 -9.70
CA GLY A 46 18.57 -7.53 -8.73
C GLY A 46 19.23 -6.19 -9.07
N GLY A 47 18.79 -5.51 -10.13
CA GLY A 47 19.16 -4.13 -10.40
C GLY A 47 18.53 -3.14 -9.42
N SER A 48 19.12 -1.96 -9.31
CA SER A 48 18.59 -0.87 -8.48
C SER A 48 17.40 -0.18 -9.15
N LEU A 49 16.51 0.41 -8.35
CA LEU A 49 15.53 1.37 -8.85
C LEU A 49 16.24 2.65 -9.30
N PRO A 50 15.81 3.28 -10.41
CA PRO A 50 16.26 4.63 -10.77
C PRO A 50 16.07 5.60 -9.59
N VAL A 51 17.04 6.49 -9.37
CA VAL A 51 17.04 7.40 -8.22
C VAL A 51 15.81 8.31 -8.24
N GLU A 52 15.34 8.70 -9.42
CA GLU A 52 14.16 9.53 -9.61
C GLU A 52 12.89 8.83 -9.12
N MET A 53 12.81 7.51 -9.21
CA MET A 53 11.68 6.74 -8.67
C MET A 53 11.67 6.69 -7.14
N LEU A 54 12.77 7.02 -6.49
CA LEU A 54 12.90 7.08 -5.03
C LEU A 54 12.56 8.46 -4.46
N LEU A 55 12.38 9.47 -5.31
CA LEU A 55 12.05 10.84 -4.88
C LEU A 55 10.57 10.99 -4.55
N ALA A 56 10.28 11.84 -3.56
CA ALA A 56 8.92 12.20 -3.15
C ALA A 56 8.82 13.67 -2.77
N HIS A 57 7.67 14.30 -3.03
CA HIS A 57 7.28 15.53 -2.35
C HIS A 57 6.52 15.20 -1.09
N VAL A 58 7.01 15.65 0.07
CA VAL A 58 6.31 15.47 1.35
C VAL A 58 5.43 16.68 1.61
N SER A 59 4.13 16.45 1.75
CA SER A 59 3.13 17.45 2.13
C SER A 59 2.41 17.01 3.39
N THR A 60 1.91 17.94 4.20
CA THR A 60 1.22 17.63 5.46
C THR A 60 -0.28 17.88 5.35
N LEU A 61 -1.09 16.93 5.83
CA LEU A 61 -2.53 17.09 5.94
C LEU A 61 -2.96 17.16 7.41
N PRO A 62 -3.83 18.13 7.80
CA PRO A 62 -4.34 18.18 9.16
C PRO A 62 -5.26 16.98 9.45
N LYS A 63 -5.20 16.47 10.69
CA LYS A 63 -6.16 15.47 11.18
C LYS A 63 -7.56 16.10 11.28
N PRO A 64 -8.62 15.43 10.81
CA PRO A 64 -9.98 15.97 10.90
C PRO A 64 -10.39 16.21 12.36
N GLY A 65 -11.03 17.34 12.64
CA GLY A 65 -11.61 17.66 13.95
C GLY A 65 -10.60 17.96 15.07
N ILE A 66 -9.33 18.17 14.76
CA ILE A 66 -8.28 18.47 15.75
C ILE A 66 -7.65 19.84 15.44
N SER A 67 -7.26 20.59 16.48
CA SER A 67 -6.54 21.88 16.35
C SER A 67 -5.26 21.74 15.50
N LYS A 68 -4.95 22.79 14.74
CA LYS A 68 -3.77 22.88 13.86
C LYS A 68 -2.54 23.46 14.57
N ASP A 69 -2.60 23.68 15.88
CA ASP A 69 -1.57 24.39 16.64
C ASP A 69 -0.39 23.49 17.02
N GLN A 70 -0.51 22.17 16.82
CA GLN A 70 0.51 21.19 17.18
C GLN A 70 0.91 20.31 15.98
N CYS A 71 2.20 20.15 15.75
CA CYS A 71 2.74 19.35 14.64
C CYS A 71 2.23 17.90 14.61
N LYS A 72 2.03 17.27 15.79
CA LYS A 72 1.48 15.90 15.90
C LYS A 72 0.06 15.75 15.34
N ASN A 73 -0.64 16.86 15.09
CA ASN A 73 -1.98 16.88 14.53
C ASN A 73 -1.97 16.87 13.00
N PHE A 74 -0.81 16.79 12.36
CA PHE A 74 -0.66 16.63 10.93
C PHE A 74 -0.23 15.20 10.57
N ARG A 75 -0.61 14.77 9.37
CA ARG A 75 -0.19 13.51 8.74
C ARG A 75 0.73 13.86 7.57
N PRO A 76 2.01 13.45 7.58
CA PRO A 76 2.84 13.57 6.39
C PRO A 76 2.33 12.63 5.30
N ILE A 77 2.32 13.10 4.06
CA ILE A 77 1.97 12.34 2.87
C ILE A 77 3.09 12.52 1.84
N SER A 78 3.64 11.40 1.40
CA SER A 78 4.63 11.35 0.34
C SER A 78 3.96 11.22 -1.02
N LEU A 79 4.07 12.25 -1.85
CA LEU A 79 3.66 12.23 -3.25
C LEU A 79 4.79 11.62 -4.08
N LEU A 80 4.72 10.30 -4.27
CA LEU A 80 5.65 9.53 -5.10
C LEU A 80 5.37 9.73 -6.59
N ASN A 81 6.43 9.61 -7.39
CA ASN A 81 6.33 9.54 -8.85
C ASN A 81 5.44 8.36 -9.30
N CYS A 82 4.72 8.56 -10.40
CA CYS A 82 3.68 7.63 -10.83
C CYS A 82 4.23 6.29 -11.33
N ASP A 83 5.40 6.29 -11.99
CA ASP A 83 6.16 5.09 -12.33
C ASP A 83 6.52 4.23 -11.12
N ALA A 84 6.96 4.82 -10.01
CA ALA A 84 7.23 4.10 -8.77
C ALA A 84 5.97 3.41 -8.22
N LYS A 85 4.82 4.10 -8.27
CA LYS A 85 3.52 3.55 -7.87
C LYS A 85 3.06 2.43 -8.82
N ILE A 86 3.29 2.58 -10.13
CA ILE A 86 3.00 1.53 -11.13
C ILE A 86 3.84 0.28 -10.82
N TYR A 87 5.13 0.44 -10.56
CA TYR A 87 6.02 -0.67 -10.20
C TYR A 87 5.54 -1.40 -8.95
N ALA A 88 5.31 -0.67 -7.86
CA ALA A 88 4.83 -1.23 -6.60
C ALA A 88 3.49 -1.97 -6.78
N LYS A 89 2.57 -1.42 -7.59
CA LYS A 89 1.29 -2.07 -7.91
C LYS A 89 1.48 -3.38 -8.65
N LEU A 90 2.39 -3.44 -9.63
CA LEU A 90 2.70 -4.67 -10.38
C LEU A 90 3.28 -5.76 -9.47
N VAL A 91 4.20 -5.39 -8.58
CA VAL A 91 4.76 -6.34 -7.59
C VAL A 91 3.67 -6.82 -6.65
N SER A 92 2.84 -5.92 -6.13
CA SER A 92 1.71 -6.26 -5.25
C SER A 92 0.73 -7.24 -5.91
N GLU A 93 0.37 -7.02 -7.17
CA GLU A 93 -0.53 -7.93 -7.90
C GLU A 93 0.05 -9.33 -8.10
N ARG A 94 1.38 -9.44 -8.27
CA ARG A 94 2.07 -10.73 -8.37
C ARG A 94 2.14 -11.45 -7.02
N LEU A 95 2.30 -10.72 -5.93
CA LEU A 95 2.38 -11.30 -4.56
C LEU A 95 1.00 -11.65 -3.98
N ALA A 96 -0.04 -10.91 -4.34
CA ALA A 96 -1.40 -11.08 -3.81
C ALA A 96 -1.91 -12.54 -3.74
N PRO A 97 -1.80 -13.39 -4.79
CA PRO A 97 -2.26 -14.78 -4.72
C PRO A 97 -1.44 -15.66 -3.76
N LEU A 98 -0.22 -15.25 -3.40
CA LEU A 98 0.69 -15.99 -2.53
C LEU A 98 0.56 -15.58 -1.06
N LEU A 99 0.06 -14.37 -0.77
CA LEU A 99 0.04 -13.83 0.59
C LEU A 99 -0.63 -14.75 1.61
N ASN A 100 -1.75 -15.40 1.26
CA ASN A 100 -2.44 -16.31 2.18
C ASN A 100 -1.60 -17.52 2.60
N LYS A 101 -0.58 -17.90 1.82
CA LYS A 101 0.36 -18.98 2.14
C LYS A 101 1.62 -18.48 2.85
N LEU A 102 1.99 -17.22 2.63
CA LEU A 102 3.24 -16.62 3.13
C LEU A 102 3.09 -15.91 4.47
N VAL A 103 1.90 -15.39 4.78
CA VAL A 103 1.64 -14.61 6.00
C VAL A 103 0.77 -15.38 6.99
N HIS A 104 1.07 -15.21 8.28
CA HIS A 104 0.31 -15.84 9.37
C HIS A 104 -1.18 -15.50 9.29
N ASN A 105 -2.05 -16.41 9.73
CA ASN A 105 -3.51 -16.24 9.66
C ASN A 105 -4.04 -15.06 10.49
N ASP A 106 -3.23 -14.53 11.41
CA ASP A 106 -3.57 -13.36 12.22
C ASP A 106 -3.28 -12.02 11.53
N GLN A 107 -2.52 -12.03 10.43
CA GLN A 107 -2.36 -10.85 9.58
C GLN A 107 -3.62 -10.66 8.73
N SER A 108 -4.57 -9.83 9.18
CA SER A 108 -5.79 -9.52 8.43
C SER A 108 -5.64 -8.30 7.53
N GLY A 109 -4.75 -7.37 7.86
CA GLY A 109 -4.51 -6.16 7.08
C GLY A 109 -3.89 -6.45 5.72
N PHE A 110 -4.47 -5.88 4.67
CA PHE A 110 -3.94 -5.88 3.29
C PHE A 110 -3.79 -7.26 2.63
N VAL A 111 -4.45 -8.30 3.16
CA VAL A 111 -4.49 -9.64 2.56
C VAL A 111 -5.85 -9.90 1.94
N ARG A 112 -5.89 -10.29 0.66
CA ARG A 112 -7.15 -10.54 -0.05
C ARG A 112 -7.96 -11.64 0.65
N GLY A 113 -9.23 -11.35 0.92
CA GLY A 113 -10.17 -12.26 1.58
C GLY A 113 -10.17 -12.20 3.11
N ARG A 114 -9.30 -11.38 3.71
CA ARG A 114 -9.28 -11.12 5.15
C ARG A 114 -9.77 -9.70 5.43
N GLN A 115 -10.47 -9.51 6.54
CA GLN A 115 -11.09 -8.25 6.92
C GLN A 115 -10.68 -7.86 8.34
N GLY A 116 -10.67 -6.56 8.63
CA GLY A 116 -10.38 -6.07 9.99
C GLY A 116 -11.36 -6.61 11.04
N SER A 117 -12.61 -6.89 10.64
CA SER A 117 -13.62 -7.54 11.49
C SER A 117 -13.21 -8.93 11.95
N ASP A 118 -12.36 -9.63 11.21
CA ASP A 118 -11.87 -10.96 11.58
C ASP A 118 -11.04 -10.89 12.87
N ASN A 119 -10.28 -9.80 13.05
CA ASN A 119 -9.53 -9.56 14.30
C ASN A 119 -10.48 -9.34 15.48
N SER A 120 -11.52 -8.52 15.30
CA SER A 120 -12.54 -8.29 16.34
C SER A 120 -13.22 -9.60 16.72
N ARG A 121 -13.60 -10.42 15.74
CA ARG A 121 -14.22 -11.74 15.97
C ARG A 121 -13.30 -12.68 16.72
N LYS A 122 -12.00 -12.70 16.39
CA LYS A 122 -10.99 -13.49 17.11
C LYS A 122 -10.89 -13.09 18.57
N VAL A 123 -10.79 -11.80 18.87
CA VAL A 123 -10.73 -11.31 20.27
C VAL A 123 -11.98 -11.73 21.04
N LEU A 124 -13.17 -11.54 20.47
CA LEU A 124 -14.43 -11.95 21.10
C LEU A 124 -14.48 -13.47 21.36
N ASN A 125 -13.99 -14.29 20.43
CA ASN A 125 -13.91 -15.73 20.62
C ASN A 125 -12.94 -16.10 21.74
N MET A 126 -11.78 -15.43 21.83
CA MET A 126 -10.83 -15.66 22.93
C MET A 126 -11.44 -15.33 24.29
N VAL A 127 -12.13 -14.18 24.41
CA VAL A 127 -12.85 -13.79 25.64
C VAL A 127 -13.88 -14.84 26.03
N ALA A 128 -14.69 -15.30 25.07
CA ALA A 128 -15.72 -16.31 25.34
C ALA A 128 -15.13 -17.65 25.81
N GLU A 129 -14.00 -18.09 25.27
CA GLU A 129 -13.33 -19.33 25.73
C GLU A 129 -12.73 -19.15 27.14
N MET A 130 -12.17 -17.99 27.45
CA MET A 130 -11.65 -17.68 28.80
C MET A 130 -12.76 -17.69 29.85
N GLU A 131 -13.92 -17.11 29.53
CA GLU A 131 -15.10 -17.12 30.40
C GLU A 131 -15.62 -18.54 30.65
N ARG A 132 -15.71 -19.38 29.61
CA ARG A 132 -16.14 -20.78 29.74
C ARG A 132 -15.15 -21.62 30.56
N GLY A 133 -13.86 -21.44 30.32
CA GLY A 133 -12.79 -22.17 31.01
C GLY A 133 -12.54 -21.70 32.44
N LYS A 134 -13.17 -20.60 32.89
CA LYS A 134 -12.81 -19.87 34.12
C LYS A 134 -11.31 -19.54 34.18
N LEU A 135 -10.70 -19.31 33.01
CA LEU A 135 -9.29 -19.00 32.88
C LEU A 135 -9.13 -17.47 32.91
N GLY A 136 -8.52 -16.95 33.97
CA GLY A 136 -8.10 -15.54 34.03
C GLY A 136 -6.77 -15.34 33.32
N GLY A 137 -6.56 -14.18 32.69
CA GLY A 137 -5.28 -13.82 32.08
C GLY A 137 -5.29 -12.44 31.42
N PRO A 138 -4.11 -11.82 31.22
CA PRO A 138 -4.00 -10.54 30.54
C PRO A 138 -4.16 -10.69 29.02
N PHE A 139 -4.83 -9.73 28.39
CA PHE A 139 -4.75 -9.53 26.94
C PHE A 139 -3.57 -8.63 26.60
N LEU A 140 -2.64 -9.14 25.79
CA LEU A 140 -1.54 -8.36 25.26
C LEU A 140 -1.85 -7.94 23.82
N ALA A 141 -2.07 -6.65 23.62
CA ALA A 141 -2.11 -6.05 22.29
C ALA A 141 -0.71 -5.55 21.93
N LEU A 142 -0.16 -6.05 20.82
CA LEU A 142 1.08 -5.57 20.24
C LEU A 142 0.72 -4.65 19.08
N ASP A 143 1.26 -3.42 19.09
CA ASP A 143 1.19 -2.44 17.99
C ASP A 143 2.36 -2.62 17.03
#